data_AF-A0A0R2PAD4-F1
#
_entry.id   AF-A0A0R2PAD4-F1
#
_cell.length_a   1.000
_cell.length_b   1.000
_cell.length_c   1.000
_cell.angle_alpha   90.00
_cell.angle_beta   90.00
_cell.angle_gamma   90.00
#
_symmetry.space_group_name_H-M   'P 1'
#
loop_
_entity.id
_entity.type
_entity.pdbx_description
1 polymer ?
#
loop_
_entity_poly.entity_id
_entity_poly.type
_entity_poly.pdbx_seq_one_letter_code
_entity_poly.pdbx_strand_id
1 'polypeptide(L)'
;MFVALSLALAVLLHVLLAMFGQQLVNAQRARITARAVAMAAIYQFETGATYVAEKNHAELCAFDDNELLNEGILVCVGVNGTQRWARATDTWSNPVPTLDE
;
A
#
# COMPACT_ATOMS: atom_id res chain seq x y z
N MET A 1 -33.81 -13.85 -27.57
CA MET A 1 -33.87 -13.19 -26.24
C MET A 1 -32.87 -13.80 -25.25
N PHE A 2 -32.87 -15.13 -25.04
CA PHE A 2 -31.95 -15.80 -24.10
C PHE A 2 -30.45 -15.61 -24.40
N VAL A 3 -30.03 -15.68 -25.67
CA VAL A 3 -28.60 -15.54 -26.05
C VAL A 3 -28.06 -14.13 -25.78
N ALA A 4 -28.87 -13.09 -26.01
CA ALA A 4 -28.46 -11.72 -25.74
C ALA A 4 -28.32 -11.46 -24.23
N LEU A 5 -29.22 -12.02 -23.42
CA LEU A 5 -29.15 -11.92 -21.97
C LEU A 5 -27.93 -12.67 -21.40
N SER A 6 -27.63 -13.87 -21.89
CA SER A 6 -26.47 -14.64 -21.44
C SER A 6 -25.14 -13.97 -21.82
N LEU A 7 -25.05 -13.37 -23.02
CA LEU A 7 -23.90 -12.58 -23.43
C LEU A 7 -23.72 -11.34 -22.56
N ALA A 8 -24.80 -10.59 -22.30
CA ALA A 8 -24.75 -9.41 -21.43
C ALA A 8 -24.28 -9.77 -20.01
N LEU A 9 -24.76 -10.89 -19.46
CA LEU A 9 -24.35 -11.37 -18.14
C LEU A 9 -22.88 -11.78 -18.11
N ALA A 10 -22.39 -12.47 -19.15
CA ALA A 10 -21.00 -12.89 -19.25
C ALA A 10 -20.04 -11.68 -19.36
N VAL A 11 -20.41 -10.67 -20.16
CA VAL A 11 -19.64 -9.42 -20.27
C VAL A 11 -19.61 -8.69 -18.94
N LEU A 12 -20.75 -8.55 -18.27
CA LEU A 12 -20.82 -7.91 -16.96
C LEU A 12 -19.93 -8.62 -15.93
N LEU A 13 -20.02 -9.96 -15.87
CA LEU A 13 -19.19 -10.77 -14.96
C LEU A 13 -17.70 -10.57 -15.25
N HIS A 14 -17.31 -10.54 -16.53
CA HIS A 14 -15.92 -10.33 -16.92
C HIS A 14 -15.39 -8.96 -16.49
N VAL A 15 -16.19 -7.91 -16.68
CA VAL A 15 -15.83 -6.55 -16.23
C VAL A 15 -15.69 -6.49 -14.71
N LEU A 16 -16.61 -7.10 -13.96
CA LEU A 16 -16.55 -7.14 -12.50
C LEU A 16 -15.29 -7.88 -12.00
N LEU A 17 -14.96 -9.03 -12.61
CA LEU A 17 -13.75 -9.79 -12.29
C LEU A 17 -12.48 -8.98 -12.58
N ALA A 18 -12.43 -8.28 -13.72
CA ALA A 18 -11.30 -7.44 -14.09
C ALA A 18 -11.10 -6.28 -13.11
N MET A 19 -12.19 -5.58 -12.74
CA MET A 19 -12.13 -4.49 -11.75
C MET A 19 -11.69 -5.00 -10.37
N PHE A 20 -12.23 -6.13 -9.92
CA PHE A 20 -11.83 -6.76 -8.66
C PHE A 20 -10.35 -7.13 -8.67
N GLY A 21 -9.87 -7.77 -9.75
CA GLY A 21 -8.47 -8.11 -9.92
C GLY A 21 -7.56 -6.88 -9.86
N GLN A 22 -7.93 -5.79 -10.53
CA GLN A 22 -7.16 -4.55 -10.51
C GLN A 22 -7.11 -3.93 -9.11
N GLN A 23 -8.24 -3.93 -8.38
CA GLN A 23 -8.27 -3.44 -7.00
C GLN A 23 -7.39 -4.28 -6.07
N LEU A 24 -7.40 -5.61 -6.23
CA LEU A 24 -6.56 -6.51 -5.46
C LEU A 24 -5.07 -6.25 -5.72
N VAL A 25 -4.67 -6.10 -6.99
CA VAL A 25 -3.30 -5.75 -7.38
C VAL A 25 -2.89 -4.40 -6.81
N ASN A 26 -3.74 -3.37 -6.94
CA ASN A 26 -3.46 -2.03 -6.40
C ASN A 26 -3.30 -2.07 -4.87
N ALA A 27 -4.16 -2.79 -4.16
CA ALA A 27 -4.06 -2.95 -2.71
C ALA A 27 -2.76 -3.65 -2.27
N GLN A 28 -2.35 -4.70 -2.99
CA GLN A 28 -1.11 -5.40 -2.70
C GLN A 28 0.13 -4.57 -3.02
N ARG A 29 0.12 -3.82 -4.13
CA ARG A 29 1.20 -2.85 -4.45
C ARG A 29 1.29 -1.78 -3.38
N ALA A 30 0.18 -1.15 -2.99
CA ALA A 30 0.16 -0.16 -1.92
C ALA A 30 0.74 -0.71 -0.61
N ARG A 31 0.37 -1.94 -0.23
CA ARG A 31 0.88 -2.58 1.00
C ARG A 31 2.38 -2.84 0.96
N ILE A 32 2.90 -3.37 -0.14
CA ILE A 32 4.33 -3.64 -0.30
C ILE A 32 5.11 -2.32 -0.31
N THR A 33 4.65 -1.33 -1.07
CA THR A 33 5.31 -0.03 -1.15
C THR A 33 5.28 0.70 0.19
N ALA A 34 4.15 0.70 0.92
CA ALA A 34 4.06 1.30 2.25
C ALA A 34 5.14 0.74 3.19
N ARG A 35 5.32 -0.58 3.21
CA ARG A 35 6.36 -1.23 4.04
C ARG A 35 7.77 -0.85 3.61
N ALA A 36 8.05 -0.82 2.30
CA ALA A 36 9.35 -0.39 1.79
C ALA A 36 9.66 1.07 2.13
N VAL A 37 8.66 1.94 2.02
CA VAL A 37 8.74 3.36 2.36
C VAL A 37 8.96 3.55 3.87
N ALA A 38 8.24 2.82 4.72
CA ALA A 38 8.44 2.84 6.18
C ALA A 38 9.87 2.44 6.54
N MET A 39 10.43 1.42 5.90
CA MET A 39 11.81 1.00 6.13
C MET A 39 12.83 2.02 5.63
N ALA A 40 12.59 2.64 4.47
CA ALA A 40 13.44 3.73 3.98
C ALA A 40 13.41 4.94 4.92
N ALA A 41 12.25 5.19 5.53
CA ALA A 41 12.08 6.24 6.52
C ALA A 41 12.99 6.04 7.74
N ILE A 42 13.18 4.81 8.21
CA ILE A 42 14.05 4.56 9.37
C ILE A 42 15.48 5.06 9.15
N TYR A 43 16.02 4.89 7.95
CA TYR A 43 17.42 5.22 7.67
C TYR A 43 17.64 6.61 7.08
N GLN A 44 16.64 7.15 6.39
CA GLN A 44 16.77 8.39 5.60
C GLN A 44 15.60 9.35 5.82
N PHE A 45 14.79 9.11 6.85
CA PHE A 45 13.63 9.92 7.24
C PHE A 45 12.68 10.17 6.05
N GLU A 46 11.98 11.30 6.05
CA GLU A 46 11.01 11.66 5.02
C GLU A 46 11.61 11.70 3.61
N THR A 47 12.89 12.08 3.48
CA THR A 47 13.57 12.11 2.18
C THR A 47 13.69 10.71 1.56
N GLY A 48 14.09 9.71 2.35
CA GLY A 48 14.16 8.32 1.91
C GLY A 48 12.79 7.72 1.62
N ALA A 49 11.81 8.03 2.49
CA ALA A 49 10.43 7.63 2.31
C ALA A 49 9.87 8.16 0.97
N THR A 50 10.05 9.45 0.70
CA THR A 50 9.63 10.11 -0.54
C THR A 50 10.32 9.49 -1.76
N TYR A 51 11.64 9.32 -1.70
CA TYR A 51 12.41 8.71 -2.79
C TYR A 51 11.89 7.30 -3.14
N VAL A 52 11.67 6.45 -2.14
CA VAL A 52 11.19 5.07 -2.37
C VAL A 52 9.74 5.06 -2.86
N ALA A 53 8.88 5.95 -2.36
CA ALA A 53 7.51 6.09 -2.87
C ALA A 53 7.50 6.45 -4.36
N GLU A 54 8.27 7.46 -4.76
CA GLU A 54 8.37 7.90 -6.16
C GLU A 54 8.89 6.78 -7.08
N LYS A 55 9.91 6.03 -6.65
CA LYS A 55 10.45 4.89 -7.40
C LYS A 55 9.45 3.75 -7.60
N ASN A 56 8.39 3.70 -6.80
CA ASN A 56 7.31 2.73 -6.92
C ASN A 56 6.06 3.26 -7.65
N HIS A 57 6.13 4.48 -8.20
CA HIS A 57 5.00 5.21 -8.75
C HIS A 57 3.87 5.36 -7.72
N ALA A 58 4.25 5.74 -6.51
CA ALA A 58 3.38 5.93 -5.37
C ALA A 58 3.58 7.34 -4.78
N GLU A 59 2.63 7.76 -3.94
CA GLU A 59 2.66 9.02 -3.21
C GLU A 59 2.82 8.74 -1.71
N LEU A 60 3.66 9.52 -1.03
CA LEU A 60 3.71 9.55 0.44
C LEU A 60 2.55 10.46 0.93
N CYS A 61 1.44 9.87 1.36
CA CYS A 61 0.25 10.62 1.77
C CYS A 61 0.33 11.17 3.20
N ALA A 62 1.14 10.57 4.05
CA ALA A 62 1.40 11.04 5.41
C ALA A 62 2.73 10.47 5.91
N PHE A 63 3.36 11.22 6.80
CA PHE A 63 4.60 10.85 7.46
C PHE A 63 4.47 11.27 8.92
N ASP A 64 4.66 10.32 9.83
CA ASP A 64 4.61 10.53 11.26
C ASP A 64 5.81 9.86 11.91
N ASP A 65 6.72 10.69 12.41
CA ASP A 65 7.93 10.31 13.12
C ASP A 65 7.82 10.54 14.63
N ASN A 66 6.62 10.88 15.12
CA ASN A 66 6.39 11.01 16.55
C ASN A 66 6.70 9.67 17.20
N GLU A 67 7.61 9.71 18.17
CA GLU A 67 8.07 8.55 18.91
C GLU A 67 8.93 7.55 18.13
N LEU A 68 9.76 8.02 17.19
CA LEU A 68 10.87 7.27 16.56
C LEU A 68 11.58 6.24 17.47
N LEU A 69 11.82 6.60 18.73
CA LEU A 69 12.52 5.76 19.72
C LEU A 69 11.65 4.67 20.38
N ASN A 70 10.32 4.85 20.46
CA ASN A 70 9.41 3.95 21.16
C ASN A 70 8.46 3.21 20.22
N GLU A 71 7.98 3.87 19.18
CA GLU A 71 6.95 3.41 18.27
C GLU A 71 7.41 3.31 16.81
N GLY A 72 8.51 3.98 16.45
CA GLY A 72 9.06 3.99 15.09
C GLY A 72 8.42 5.05 14.18
N ILE A 73 8.60 4.91 12.88
CA ILE A 73 8.03 5.82 11.88
C ILE A 73 6.82 5.16 11.24
N LEU A 74 5.70 5.88 11.23
CA LEU A 74 4.46 5.53 10.56
C LEU A 74 4.35 6.33 9.25
N VAL A 75 4.07 5.65 8.15
CA VAL A 75 3.88 6.27 6.84
C VAL A 75 2.57 5.82 6.22
N CYS A 76 1.96 6.70 5.44
CA CYS A 76 0.87 6.39 4.52
C CYS A 76 1.41 6.43 3.09
N VAL A 77 1.10 5.42 2.29
CA VAL A 77 1.41 5.39 0.86
C VAL A 77 0.17 5.17 0.02
N GLY A 78 0.00 6.03 -0.99
CA GLY A 78 -1.05 5.93 -2.01
C GLY A 78 -0.54 5.32 -3.32
N VAL A 79 -1.22 4.29 -3.82
CA VAL A 79 -1.00 3.71 -5.16
C VAL A 79 -2.33 3.62 -5.88
N ASN A 80 -2.48 4.34 -7.00
CA ASN A 80 -3.67 4.30 -7.86
C ASN A 80 -5.00 4.45 -7.09
N GLY A 81 -5.06 5.40 -6.16
CA GLY A 81 -6.23 5.66 -5.32
C GLY A 81 -6.41 4.73 -4.12
N THR A 82 -5.54 3.73 -3.94
CA THR A 82 -5.52 2.87 -2.75
C THR A 82 -4.44 3.34 -1.78
N GLN A 83 -4.84 3.68 -0.55
CA GLN A 83 -3.91 4.07 0.52
C GLN A 83 -3.63 2.89 1.45
N ARG A 84 -2.40 2.79 1.94
CA ARG A 84 -1.99 1.83 2.98
C ARG A 84 -1.02 2.47 3.95
N TRP A 85 -1.20 2.14 5.22
CA TRP A 85 -0.32 2.54 6.30
C TRP A 85 0.70 1.45 6.57
N ALA A 86 1.90 1.85 6.98
CA ALA A 86 2.92 0.94 7.44
C ALA A 86 3.79 1.63 8.48
N ARG A 87 4.22 0.86 9.48
CA ARG A 87 5.10 1.30 10.54
C ARG A 87 6.39 0.48 10.49
N ALA A 88 7.52 1.16 10.69
CA ALA A 88 8.82 0.53 10.82
C ALA A 88 9.50 1.05 12.09
N THR A 89 10.28 0.21 12.76
CA THR A 89 11.07 0.54 13.95
C THR A 89 12.53 0.16 13.71
N ASP A 90 13.49 0.93 14.23
CA ASP A 90 14.94 0.61 14.16
C ASP A 90 15.38 -0.39 15.24
N THR A 91 14.43 -0.89 16.04
CA THR A 91 14.76 -1.85 17.09
C THR A 91 15.19 -3.17 16.46
N TRP A 92 16.49 -3.46 16.53
CA TRP A 92 17.11 -4.75 16.20
C TRP A 92 16.62 -5.95 17.06
N SER A 93 15.56 -5.75 17.85
CA SER A 93 14.92 -6.76 18.68
C SER A 93 13.58 -7.19 18.07
N ASN A 94 13.48 -8.50 17.85
CA ASN A 94 12.32 -9.32 17.51
C ASN A 94 11.14 -8.60 16.81
N PRO A 95 10.91 -8.79 15.50
CA PRO A 95 9.85 -8.10 14.77
C PRO A 95 8.50 -8.34 15.46
N VAL A 96 7.92 -7.26 16.00
CA VAL A 96 6.55 -7.27 16.48
C VAL A 96 5.66 -7.38 15.24
N PRO A 97 4.71 -8.33 15.18
CA PRO A 97 3.78 -8.39 14.07
C PRO A 97 2.95 -7.10 14.08
N THR A 98 3.24 -6.17 13.17
CA THR A 98 2.32 -5.07 12.89
C THR A 98 1.06 -5.68 12.28
N LEU A 99 -0.03 -5.67 13.04
CA LEU A 99 -1.37 -5.92 12.53
C LEU A 99 -1.58 -4.96 11.35
N ASP A 100 -2.03 -5.51 10.21
CA ASP A 100 -2.44 -4.64 9.11
C ASP A 100 -3.67 -3.86 9.58
N GLU A 101 -3.52 -2.55 9.76
CA GLU A 101 -4.65 -1.62 9.85
C GLU A 101 -5.17 -1.28 8.44
#